data_AF-A0A378MYN4-F1
#
_entry.id   AF-A0A378MYN4-F1
#
_cell.length_a   1.000
_cell.length_b   1.000
_cell.length_c   1.000
_cell.angle_alpha   90.00
_cell.angle_beta   90.00
_cell.angle_gamma   90.00
#
_symmetry.space_group_name_H-M   'P 1'
#
loop_
_entity.id
_entity.type
_entity.pdbx_description
1 polymer ?
#
loop_
_entity_poly.entity_id
_entity_poly.type
_entity_poly.pdbx_seq_one_letter_code
_entity_poly.pdbx_strand_id
1 'polypeptide(L)'
;MNRTLSTLNSGLIWAGAGISASAIVVGTWIAPLGWQQGLLAIVLGHLLGGILFFAAGLIGAKTGKNAMQTVQISFGRGSVFFSLANVLQLVGWTAIMIYTGAEISNALSLALWEYSAFSLWAIVLGLLIVLWLFTGSNQVGKFKLVTLIAMFLLTLWLSIKVLNGQENFPVSGEMPFSTAVELATIMPLSWLPLVSDYTAKAKKPFAATLSATIGYLITSAWMYALGLGMVLFTGQTEIAPMLLMTGMSLIGIMVMILSTVTTTFLDAYSAGVSAGNITAKFKETPTAILVTIIGTLLAISLPVTQYENFLLLIGSVFAR
;
A
#
# COMPACT_ATOMS: atom_id res chain seq x y z
N MET A 1 -12.13 10.90 22.61
CA MET A 1 -11.56 9.72 21.92
C MET A 1 -10.44 9.15 22.79
N ASN A 2 -10.41 7.84 23.05
CA ASN A 2 -9.31 7.22 23.79
C ASN A 2 -8.06 7.15 22.91
N ARG A 3 -6.96 7.80 23.33
CA ARG A 3 -5.67 7.77 22.63
C ARG A 3 -4.94 6.47 22.94
N THR A 4 -4.96 5.53 22.00
CA THR A 4 -4.44 4.17 22.19
C THR A 4 -3.18 3.87 21.40
N LEU A 5 -2.87 4.65 20.35
CA LEU A 5 -1.75 4.39 19.44
C LEU A 5 -0.43 4.91 20.03
N SER A 6 0.53 4.00 20.22
CA SER A 6 1.90 4.32 20.66
C SER A 6 2.77 4.77 19.47
N THR A 7 3.86 5.49 19.75
CA THR A 7 4.82 5.92 18.73
C THR A 7 5.42 4.75 17.94
N LEU A 8 5.75 3.65 18.64
CA LEU A 8 6.28 2.44 18.00
C LEU A 8 5.23 1.77 17.11
N ASN A 9 4.00 1.57 17.61
CA ASN A 9 2.94 0.95 16.81
C ASN A 9 2.62 1.79 15.57
N SER A 10 2.62 3.11 15.71
CA SER A 10 2.43 4.04 14.59
C SER A 10 3.48 3.81 13.49
N GLY A 11 4.77 3.75 13.88
CA GLY A 11 5.84 3.46 12.94
C GLY A 11 5.75 2.07 12.31
N LEU A 12 5.46 1.03 13.11
CA LEU A 12 5.36 -0.35 12.64
C LEU A 12 4.20 -0.59 11.67
N ILE A 13 3.03 0.01 11.93
CA ILE A 13 1.87 -0.09 11.02
C ILE A 13 2.22 0.49 9.66
N TRP A 14 2.81 1.68 9.65
CA TRP A 14 3.13 2.41 8.44
C TRP A 14 4.38 1.89 7.73
N ALA A 15 5.35 1.34 8.46
CA ALA A 15 6.45 0.57 7.89
C ALA A 15 5.94 -0.67 7.16
N GLY A 16 4.97 -1.39 7.74
CA GLY A 16 4.28 -2.50 7.09
C GLY A 16 3.59 -2.09 5.79
N ALA A 17 2.87 -0.97 5.82
CA ALA A 17 2.21 -0.40 4.63
C ALA A 17 3.20 -0.08 3.49
N GLY A 18 4.42 0.37 3.83
CA GLY A 18 5.44 0.67 2.84
C GLY A 18 6.11 -0.58 2.25
N ILE A 19 6.15 -1.71 2.97
CA ILE A 19 6.58 -3.00 2.41
C ILE A 19 5.42 -3.58 1.59
N SER A 20 5.27 -3.09 0.36
CA SER A 20 4.15 -3.43 -0.54
C SER A 20 4.60 -3.88 -1.93
N ALA A 21 3.85 -4.81 -2.53
CA ALA A 21 4.08 -5.27 -3.90
C ALA A 21 3.95 -4.14 -4.93
N SER A 22 2.96 -3.26 -4.75
CA SER A 22 2.72 -2.11 -5.63
C SER A 22 3.93 -1.17 -5.68
N ALA A 23 4.62 -0.96 -4.56
CA ALA A 23 5.84 -0.17 -4.53
C ALA A 23 6.98 -0.79 -5.36
N ILE A 24 7.13 -2.11 -5.34
CA ILE A 24 8.08 -2.81 -6.23
C ILE A 24 7.70 -2.58 -7.69
N VAL A 25 6.42 -2.77 -8.05
CA VAL A 25 5.93 -2.60 -9.43
C VAL A 25 6.22 -1.19 -9.94
N VAL A 26 5.91 -0.13 -9.17
CA VAL A 26 6.24 1.24 -9.63
C VAL A 26 7.75 1.45 -9.72
N GLY A 27 8.54 0.83 -8.84
CA GLY A 27 9.99 0.83 -8.94
C GLY A 27 10.51 0.29 -10.28
N THR A 28 9.86 -0.72 -10.86
CA THR A 28 10.27 -1.29 -12.16
C THR A 28 10.08 -0.29 -13.30
N TRP A 29 9.05 0.56 -13.22
CA TRP A 29 8.77 1.58 -14.25
C TRP A 29 9.83 2.68 -14.31
N ILE A 30 10.58 2.90 -13.22
CA ILE A 30 11.64 3.92 -13.13
C ILE A 30 12.95 3.45 -13.80
N ALA A 31 13.06 2.17 -14.13
CA ALA A 31 14.27 1.57 -14.72
C ALA A 31 14.89 2.30 -15.93
N PRO A 32 14.14 2.95 -16.83
CA PRO A 32 14.72 3.70 -17.95
C PRO A 32 15.67 4.83 -17.54
N LEU A 33 15.60 5.32 -16.29
CA LEU A 33 16.56 6.31 -15.76
C LEU A 33 17.90 5.72 -15.32
N GLY A 34 18.00 4.39 -15.21
CA GLY A 34 19.13 3.71 -14.60
C GLY A 34 19.18 3.91 -13.08
N TRP A 35 20.20 3.31 -12.45
CA TRP A 35 20.26 3.18 -10.99
C TRP A 35 20.38 4.54 -10.27
N GLN A 36 21.31 5.40 -10.69
CA GLN A 36 21.62 6.64 -9.97
C GLN A 36 20.46 7.66 -10.04
N GLN A 37 19.98 7.95 -11.25
CA GLN A 37 18.88 8.90 -11.44
C GLN A 37 17.57 8.32 -10.91
N GLY A 38 17.32 7.03 -11.09
CA GLY A 38 16.15 6.35 -10.53
C GLY A 38 16.10 6.44 -9.01
N LEU A 39 17.19 6.13 -8.30
CA LEU A 39 17.26 6.25 -6.84
C LEU A 39 17.06 7.70 -6.36
N LEU A 40 17.67 8.67 -7.05
CA LEU A 40 17.48 10.08 -6.71
C LEU A 40 16.01 10.49 -6.87
N ALA A 41 15.36 10.09 -7.96
CA ALA A 41 13.95 10.36 -8.19
C ALA A 41 13.06 9.74 -7.11
N ILE A 42 13.34 8.49 -6.72
CA ILE A 42 12.63 7.77 -5.65
C ILE A 42 12.74 8.54 -4.33
N VAL A 43 13.95 8.91 -3.91
CA VAL A 43 14.18 9.61 -2.64
C VAL A 43 13.50 10.97 -2.64
N LEU A 44 13.68 11.77 -3.70
CA LEU A 44 13.05 13.08 -3.79
C LEU A 44 11.53 12.98 -3.79
N GLY A 45 10.96 12.07 -4.57
CA GLY A 45 9.52 11.88 -4.65
C GLY A 45 8.90 11.48 -3.31
N HIS A 46 9.55 10.54 -2.60
CA HIS A 46 9.13 10.11 -1.27
C HIS A 46 9.24 11.23 -0.23
N LEU A 47 10.30 12.06 -0.27
CA LEU A 47 10.43 13.20 0.63
C LEU A 47 9.31 14.23 0.41
N LEU A 48 9.01 14.56 -0.85
CA LEU A 48 7.94 15.51 -1.19
C LEU A 48 6.57 15.03 -0.73
N GLY A 49 6.20 13.79 -1.07
CA GLY A 49 4.94 13.19 -0.63
C GLY A 49 4.89 12.99 0.89
N GLY A 50 6.04 12.67 1.49
CA GLY A 50 6.21 12.47 2.92
C GLY A 50 5.96 13.70 3.78
N ILE A 51 6.32 14.89 3.30
CA ILE A 51 6.01 16.15 3.98
C ILE A 51 4.49 16.34 4.09
N LEU A 52 3.77 16.08 3.00
CA LEU A 52 2.31 16.21 2.96
C LEU A 52 1.63 15.12 3.79
N PHE A 53 2.14 13.89 3.72
CA PHE A 53 1.72 12.79 4.59
C PHE A 53 1.87 13.14 6.08
N PHE A 54 3.02 13.68 6.47
CA PHE A 54 3.28 14.11 7.85
C PHE A 54 2.32 15.23 8.27
N ALA A 55 2.14 16.24 7.42
CA ALA A 55 1.25 17.37 7.70
C ALA A 55 -0.20 16.89 7.92
N ALA A 56 -0.73 16.07 7.01
CA ALA A 56 -2.07 15.48 7.12
C ALA A 56 -2.20 14.63 8.38
N GLY A 57 -1.25 13.73 8.64
CA GLY A 57 -1.26 12.88 9.82
C GLY A 57 -1.17 13.67 11.13
N LEU A 58 -0.42 14.79 11.15
CA LEU A 58 -0.24 15.61 12.34
C LEU A 58 -1.52 16.38 12.70
N ILE A 59 -2.28 16.83 11.69
CA ILE A 59 -3.59 17.46 11.89
C ILE A 59 -4.53 16.50 12.61
N GLY A 60 -4.67 15.27 12.11
CA GLY A 60 -5.49 14.25 12.76
C GLY A 60 -5.01 13.94 14.18
N ALA A 61 -3.69 13.78 14.37
CA ALA A 61 -3.10 13.48 15.66
C ALA A 61 -3.31 14.58 16.71
N LYS A 62 -3.22 15.86 16.32
CA LYS A 62 -3.44 17.00 17.22
C LYS A 62 -4.92 17.20 17.55
N THR A 63 -5.79 17.10 16.55
CA THR A 63 -7.23 17.34 16.71
C THR A 63 -7.98 16.15 17.27
N GLY A 64 -7.42 14.94 17.20
CA GLY A 64 -8.10 13.69 17.55
C GLY A 64 -9.27 13.36 16.63
N LYS A 65 -9.25 13.89 15.40
CA LYS A 65 -10.25 13.68 14.36
C LYS A 65 -9.67 12.83 13.24
N ASN A 66 -10.47 11.91 12.72
CA ASN A 66 -10.11 11.10 11.55
C ASN A 66 -10.07 11.95 10.26
N ALA A 67 -9.64 11.38 9.13
CA ALA A 67 -9.42 12.14 7.90
C ALA A 67 -10.67 12.92 7.46
N MET A 68 -11.81 12.25 7.33
CA MET A 68 -13.04 12.93 6.89
C MET A 68 -13.59 13.93 7.92
N GLN A 69 -13.35 13.70 9.21
CA GLN A 69 -13.66 14.67 10.26
C GLN A 69 -12.75 15.91 10.21
N THR A 70 -11.51 15.78 9.75
CA THR A 70 -10.63 16.95 9.53
C THR A 70 -11.10 17.75 8.32
N VAL A 71 -11.54 17.10 7.25
CA VAL A 71 -12.19 17.75 6.10
C VAL A 71 -13.47 18.48 6.53
N GLN A 72 -14.26 17.88 7.43
CA GLN A 72 -15.46 18.51 8.00
C GLN A 72 -15.20 19.84 8.71
N ILE A 73 -14.00 20.06 9.26
CA ILE A 73 -13.64 21.35 9.90
C ILE A 73 -13.74 22.49 8.89
N SER A 74 -13.24 22.28 7.66
CA SER A 74 -13.21 23.31 6.62
C SER A 74 -14.49 23.36 5.79
N PHE A 75 -15.09 22.20 5.49
CA PHE A 75 -16.19 22.08 4.53
C PHE A 75 -17.57 21.86 5.16
N GLY A 76 -17.67 21.68 6.49
CA GLY A 76 -18.93 21.40 7.16
C GLY A 76 -19.64 20.18 6.56
N ARG A 77 -20.90 20.33 6.13
CA ARG A 77 -21.66 19.25 5.47
C ARG A 77 -21.09 18.81 4.12
N GLY A 78 -20.25 19.64 3.47
CA GLY A 78 -19.55 19.30 2.24
C GLY A 78 -18.58 18.12 2.40
N SER A 79 -18.18 17.77 3.63
CA SER A 79 -17.32 16.60 3.90
C SER A 79 -17.97 15.27 3.49
N VAL A 80 -19.29 15.21 3.34
CA VAL A 80 -20.00 14.00 2.86
C VAL A 80 -19.59 13.65 1.43
N PHE A 81 -19.41 14.65 0.55
CA PHE A 81 -18.92 14.44 -0.81
C PHE A 81 -17.53 13.81 -0.81
N PHE A 82 -16.60 14.40 -0.05
CA PHE A 82 -15.24 13.86 0.09
C PHE A 82 -15.23 12.47 0.74
N SER A 83 -16.15 12.20 1.67
CA SER A 83 -16.27 10.87 2.28
C SER A 83 -16.74 9.83 1.28
N LEU A 84 -17.73 10.15 0.43
CA LEU A 84 -18.18 9.28 -0.66
C LEU A 84 -17.06 9.02 -1.66
N ALA A 85 -16.37 10.08 -2.10
CA ALA A 85 -15.24 9.97 -3.02
C ALA A 85 -14.12 9.10 -2.42
N ASN A 86 -13.79 9.28 -1.14
CA ASN A 86 -12.77 8.49 -0.48
C ASN A 86 -13.18 7.02 -0.33
N VAL A 87 -14.44 6.73 0.04
CA VAL A 87 -14.95 5.34 0.08
C VAL A 87 -14.83 4.67 -1.28
N LEU A 88 -15.25 5.37 -2.36
CA LEU A 88 -15.13 4.84 -3.73
C LEU A 88 -13.68 4.57 -4.11
N GLN A 89 -12.77 5.51 -3.82
CA GLN A 89 -11.34 5.33 -4.05
C GLN A 89 -10.79 4.09 -3.32
N LEU A 90 -11.12 3.93 -2.05
CA LEU A 90 -10.61 2.84 -1.22
C LEU A 90 -11.18 1.47 -1.60
N VAL A 91 -12.40 1.42 -2.14
CA VAL A 91 -12.95 0.20 -2.74
C VAL A 91 -12.08 -0.27 -3.90
N GLY A 92 -11.68 0.62 -4.81
CA GLY A 92 -10.86 0.16 -5.93
C GLY A 92 -9.37 0.00 -5.59
N TRP A 93 -8.80 0.72 -4.62
CA TRP A 93 -7.49 0.35 -4.06
C TRP A 93 -7.51 -1.05 -3.45
N THR A 94 -8.57 -1.37 -2.69
CA THR A 94 -8.79 -2.71 -2.16
C THR A 94 -8.83 -3.75 -3.28
N ALA A 95 -9.53 -3.47 -4.39
CA ALA A 95 -9.62 -4.36 -5.53
C ALA A 95 -8.26 -4.55 -6.23
N ILE A 96 -7.51 -3.47 -6.50
CA ILE A 96 -6.18 -3.52 -7.14
C ILE A 96 -5.18 -4.30 -6.30
N MET A 97 -5.18 -4.10 -4.97
CA MET A 97 -4.28 -4.81 -4.08
C MET A 97 -4.59 -6.31 -4.05
N ILE A 98 -5.86 -6.70 -3.97
CA ILE A 98 -6.28 -8.11 -4.03
C ILE A 98 -5.93 -8.71 -5.39
N TYR A 99 -6.18 -8.00 -6.49
CA TYR A 99 -5.82 -8.44 -7.84
C TYR A 99 -4.32 -8.71 -7.95
N THR A 100 -3.49 -7.74 -7.58
CA THR A 100 -2.03 -7.84 -7.64
C THR A 100 -1.50 -8.98 -6.77
N GLY A 101 -2.02 -9.11 -5.55
CA GLY A 101 -1.66 -10.22 -4.67
C GLY A 101 -2.09 -11.58 -5.24
N ALA A 102 -3.25 -11.65 -5.87
CA ALA A 102 -3.75 -12.87 -6.49
C ALA A 102 -2.93 -13.27 -7.72
N GLU A 103 -2.48 -12.32 -8.56
CA GLU A 103 -1.54 -12.58 -9.66
C GLU A 103 -0.21 -13.15 -9.15
N ILE A 104 0.40 -12.52 -8.14
CA ILE A 104 1.66 -13.00 -7.54
C ILE A 104 1.47 -14.41 -6.95
N SER A 105 0.33 -14.66 -6.30
CA SER A 105 0.03 -15.95 -5.70
C SER A 105 -0.29 -17.02 -6.75
N ASN A 106 -0.93 -16.64 -7.86
CA ASN A 106 -1.26 -17.53 -8.96
C ASN A 106 -0.01 -18.12 -9.62
N ALA A 107 1.11 -17.40 -9.61
CA ALA A 107 2.38 -17.93 -10.06
C ALA A 107 2.83 -19.17 -9.27
N LEU A 108 2.47 -19.28 -7.99
CA LEU A 108 2.72 -20.49 -7.21
C LEU A 108 1.88 -21.66 -7.74
N SER A 109 0.62 -21.43 -8.07
CA SER A 109 -0.26 -22.46 -8.60
C SER A 109 0.21 -22.96 -9.96
N LEU A 110 0.65 -22.05 -10.83
CA LEU A 110 1.24 -22.40 -12.11
C LEU A 110 2.53 -23.22 -11.91
N ALA A 111 3.38 -22.85 -10.95
CA ALA A 111 4.63 -23.54 -10.69
C ALA A 111 4.46 -24.92 -10.03
N LEU A 112 3.43 -25.12 -9.19
CA LEU A 112 3.22 -26.37 -8.46
C LEU A 112 2.24 -27.33 -9.14
N TRP A 113 1.25 -26.80 -9.86
CA TRP A 113 0.10 -27.57 -10.36
C TRP A 113 -0.23 -27.33 -11.84
N GLU A 114 0.54 -26.48 -12.54
CA GLU A 114 0.35 -26.16 -13.96
C GLU A 114 -1.06 -25.63 -14.32
N TYR A 115 -1.81 -25.13 -13.33
CA TYR A 115 -3.16 -24.61 -13.49
C TYR A 115 -3.31 -23.25 -12.80
N SER A 116 -4.06 -22.34 -13.44
CA SER A 116 -4.34 -21.01 -12.92
C SER A 116 -5.45 -21.05 -11.87
N ALA A 117 -5.11 -20.73 -10.62
CA ALA A 117 -6.04 -20.62 -9.50
C ALA A 117 -6.29 -19.16 -9.07
N PHE A 118 -6.15 -18.19 -9.99
CA PHE A 118 -6.27 -16.76 -9.71
C PHE A 118 -7.49 -16.39 -8.84
N SER A 119 -8.69 -16.83 -9.25
CA SER A 119 -9.93 -16.52 -8.52
C SER A 119 -9.93 -17.08 -7.10
N LEU A 120 -9.34 -18.27 -6.90
CA LEU A 120 -9.20 -18.86 -5.58
C LEU A 120 -8.27 -18.02 -4.70
N TRP A 121 -7.14 -17.56 -5.23
CA TRP A 121 -6.21 -16.70 -4.50
C TRP A 121 -6.82 -15.36 -4.13
N ALA A 122 -7.61 -14.74 -5.03
CA ALA A 122 -8.35 -13.53 -4.73
C ALA A 122 -9.34 -13.72 -3.56
N ILE A 123 -10.08 -14.85 -3.55
CA ILE A 123 -10.99 -15.20 -2.45
C ILE A 123 -10.20 -15.42 -1.14
N VAL A 124 -9.10 -16.16 -1.18
CA VAL A 124 -8.23 -16.39 -0.01
C VAL A 124 -7.72 -15.07 0.57
N LEU A 125 -7.23 -14.16 -0.27
CA LEU A 125 -6.78 -12.84 0.15
C LEU A 125 -7.92 -12.04 0.79
N GLY A 126 -9.10 -11.99 0.16
CA GLY A 126 -10.29 -11.34 0.71
C GLY A 126 -10.66 -11.87 2.10
N LEU A 127 -10.66 -13.19 2.28
CA LEU A 127 -10.91 -13.84 3.57
C LEU A 127 -9.83 -13.47 4.60
N LEU A 128 -8.56 -13.51 4.23
CA LEU A 128 -7.45 -13.13 5.12
C LEU A 128 -7.53 -11.66 5.55
N ILE A 129 -7.92 -10.75 4.65
CA ILE A 129 -8.14 -9.34 4.97
C ILE A 129 -9.31 -9.20 5.95
N VAL A 130 -10.42 -9.91 5.74
CA VAL A 130 -11.56 -9.92 6.68
C VAL A 130 -11.15 -10.42 8.05
N LEU A 131 -10.37 -11.51 8.12
CA LEU A 131 -9.82 -12.01 9.39
C LEU A 131 -8.91 -10.97 10.06
N TRP A 132 -8.08 -10.29 9.27
CA TRP A 132 -7.19 -9.25 9.76
C TRP A 132 -7.96 -8.04 10.33
N LEU A 133 -9.12 -7.69 9.77
CA LEU A 133 -9.98 -6.60 10.27
C LEU A 133 -10.36 -6.80 11.75
N PHE A 134 -10.59 -8.04 12.19
CA PHE A 134 -10.94 -8.35 13.57
C PHE A 134 -9.78 -8.16 14.57
N THR A 135 -8.53 -8.05 14.10
CA THR A 135 -7.36 -7.80 14.96
C THR A 135 -7.24 -6.33 15.40
N GLY A 136 -8.08 -5.44 14.86
CA GLY A 136 -8.11 -4.00 15.17
C GLY A 136 -6.99 -3.20 14.50
N SER A 137 -7.10 -1.86 14.47
CA SER A 137 -6.20 -0.99 13.69
C SER A 137 -5.02 -0.37 14.44
N ASN A 138 -5.10 -0.22 15.77
CA ASN A 138 -4.20 0.67 16.52
C ASN A 138 -3.13 -0.06 17.34
N GLN A 139 -3.11 -1.39 17.28
CA GLN A 139 -2.18 -2.22 18.05
C GLN A 139 -1.44 -3.19 17.14
N VAL A 140 -0.12 -3.21 17.30
CA VAL A 140 0.76 -4.22 16.72
C VAL A 140 1.02 -5.25 17.82
N GLY A 141 0.12 -6.23 17.92
CA GLY A 141 0.32 -7.38 18.80
C GLY A 141 1.39 -8.33 18.26
N LYS A 142 1.70 -9.40 19.00
CA LYS A 142 2.74 -10.39 18.63
C LYS A 142 2.57 -10.91 17.21
N PHE A 143 1.35 -11.27 16.82
CA PHE A 143 1.04 -11.80 15.48
C PHE A 143 1.41 -10.81 14.34
N LYS A 144 1.03 -9.54 14.48
CA LYS A 144 1.37 -8.50 13.49
C LYS A 144 2.85 -8.21 13.46
N LEU A 145 3.50 -8.20 14.62
CA LEU A 145 4.94 -7.99 14.71
C LEU A 145 5.71 -9.10 13.99
N VAL A 146 5.34 -10.37 14.19
CA VAL A 146 5.94 -11.51 13.46
C VAL A 146 5.75 -11.36 11.95
N THR A 147 4.56 -10.93 11.52
CA THR A 147 4.28 -10.68 10.09
C THR A 147 5.21 -9.61 9.52
N LEU A 148 5.37 -8.48 10.22
CA LEU A 148 6.27 -7.39 9.80
C LEU A 148 7.74 -7.84 9.76
N ILE A 149 8.19 -8.64 10.73
CA ILE A 149 9.55 -9.18 10.74
C ILE A 149 9.77 -10.11 9.55
N ALA A 150 8.81 -11.00 9.25
CA ALA A 150 8.90 -11.90 8.10
C ALA A 150 8.97 -11.11 6.78
N MET A 151 8.14 -10.08 6.63
CA MET A 151 8.16 -9.16 5.49
C MET A 151 9.51 -8.43 5.35
N PHE A 152 10.05 -7.91 6.45
CA PHE A 152 11.35 -7.26 6.47
C PHE A 152 12.49 -8.20 6.06
N LEU A 153 12.52 -9.43 6.63
CA LEU A 153 13.56 -10.41 6.32
C LEU A 153 13.50 -10.89 4.87
N LEU A 154 12.30 -11.10 4.32
CA LEU A 154 12.17 -11.40 2.89
C LEU A 154 12.70 -10.24 2.03
N THR A 155 12.32 -9.00 2.37
CA THR A 155 12.75 -7.83 1.60
C THR A 155 14.27 -7.67 1.61
N LEU A 156 14.90 -7.92 2.75
CA LEU A 156 16.37 -7.95 2.88
C LEU A 156 16.98 -9.04 2.01
N TRP A 157 16.42 -10.25 2.06
CA TRP A 157 16.89 -11.36 1.24
C TRP A 157 16.75 -11.08 -0.26
N LEU A 158 15.60 -10.54 -0.70
CA LEU A 158 15.37 -10.15 -2.09
C LEU A 158 16.36 -9.07 -2.53
N SER A 159 16.64 -8.09 -1.67
CA SER A 159 17.63 -7.05 -1.95
C SER A 159 19.01 -7.65 -2.21
N ILE A 160 19.44 -8.63 -1.39
CA ILE A 160 20.71 -9.33 -1.59
C ILE A 160 20.70 -10.10 -2.93
N LYS A 161 19.60 -10.76 -3.29
CA LYS A 161 19.49 -11.50 -4.55
C LYS A 161 19.51 -10.59 -5.78
N VAL A 162 18.82 -9.46 -5.71
CA VAL A 162 18.83 -8.44 -6.76
C VAL A 162 20.23 -7.85 -6.94
N LEU A 163 20.91 -7.48 -5.85
CA LEU A 163 22.25 -6.89 -5.90
C LEU A 163 23.35 -7.87 -6.35
N ASN A 164 23.15 -9.18 -6.15
CA ASN A 164 24.04 -10.22 -6.66
C ASN A 164 23.70 -10.64 -8.11
N GLY A 165 22.74 -9.98 -8.75
CA GLY A 165 22.42 -10.17 -10.16
C GLY A 165 23.54 -9.72 -11.10
N GLN A 166 23.32 -9.83 -12.41
CA GLN A 166 24.27 -9.32 -13.40
C GLN A 166 23.99 -7.85 -13.68
N GLU A 167 25.03 -7.01 -13.73
CA GLU A 167 24.85 -5.58 -14.04
C GLU A 167 24.50 -5.35 -15.51
N ASN A 168 23.74 -4.28 -15.77
CA ASN A 168 23.48 -3.70 -17.11
C ASN A 168 22.60 -4.55 -18.04
N PHE A 169 21.47 -5.07 -17.54
CA PHE A 169 20.42 -5.52 -18.44
C PHE A 169 19.94 -4.33 -19.30
N PRO A 170 19.81 -4.50 -20.64
CA PRO A 170 19.38 -3.41 -21.50
C PRO A 170 17.94 -3.03 -21.17
N VAL A 171 17.76 -1.79 -20.71
CA VAL A 171 16.43 -1.21 -20.50
C VAL A 171 16.06 -0.40 -21.74
N SER A 172 14.85 -0.63 -22.25
CA SER A 172 14.31 0.11 -23.39
C SER A 172 13.41 1.24 -22.93
N GLY A 173 13.30 2.28 -23.77
CA GLY A 173 12.44 3.44 -23.51
C GLY A 173 13.18 4.62 -22.87
N GLU A 174 12.48 5.74 -22.80
CA GLU A 174 12.95 6.96 -22.16
C GLU A 174 11.90 7.41 -21.13
N MET A 175 12.38 7.93 -20.00
CA MET A 175 11.53 8.53 -18.97
C MET A 175 12.14 9.85 -18.53
N PRO A 176 11.40 10.97 -18.52
CA PRO A 176 11.88 12.20 -17.91
C PRO A 176 12.06 12.03 -16.40
N PHE A 177 13.14 12.60 -15.85
CA PHE A 177 13.40 12.57 -14.41
C PHE A 177 12.24 13.10 -13.56
N SER A 178 11.59 14.18 -14.02
CA SER A 178 10.42 14.78 -13.35
C SER A 178 9.26 13.80 -13.23
N THR A 179 8.99 13.00 -14.27
CA THR A 179 7.92 11.99 -14.27
C THR A 179 8.20 10.91 -13.24
N ALA A 180 9.46 10.46 -13.10
CA ALA A 180 9.82 9.50 -12.06
C ALA A 180 9.66 10.06 -10.63
N VAL A 181 10.00 11.34 -10.43
CA VAL A 181 9.77 12.03 -9.15
C VAL A 181 8.28 12.09 -8.83
N GLU A 182 7.45 12.49 -9.81
CA GLU A 182 5.99 12.54 -9.66
C GLU A 182 5.41 11.15 -9.32
N LEU A 183 5.82 10.10 -10.04
CA LEU A 183 5.42 8.72 -9.76
C LEU A 183 5.79 8.29 -8.33
N ALA A 184 7.02 8.57 -7.90
CA ALA A 184 7.46 8.27 -6.54
C ALA A 184 6.76 9.10 -5.46
N THR A 185 6.23 10.29 -5.80
CA THR A 185 5.43 11.12 -4.89
C THR A 185 4.00 10.60 -4.74
N ILE A 186 3.41 9.99 -5.77
CA ILE A 186 2.01 9.54 -5.77
C ILE A 186 1.72 8.54 -4.65
N MET A 187 2.65 7.62 -4.34
CA MET A 187 2.40 6.60 -3.32
C MET A 187 2.23 7.17 -1.91
N PRO A 188 3.14 8.01 -1.37
CA PRO A 188 2.87 8.72 -0.13
C PRO A 188 1.61 9.60 -0.18
N LEU A 189 1.33 10.23 -1.33
CA LEU A 189 0.14 11.06 -1.52
C LEU A 189 -1.17 10.27 -1.41
N SER A 190 -1.21 9.03 -1.89
CA SER A 190 -2.42 8.21 -1.88
C SER A 190 -2.94 7.92 -0.47
N TRP A 191 -2.07 8.03 0.55
CA TRP A 191 -2.41 7.81 1.95
C TRP A 191 -2.92 9.06 2.69
N LEU A 192 -2.83 10.26 2.09
CA LEU A 192 -3.31 11.51 2.72
C LEU A 192 -4.78 11.43 3.16
N PRO A 193 -5.70 10.87 2.36
CA PRO A 193 -7.12 10.77 2.73
C PRO A 193 -7.42 9.80 3.88
N LEU A 194 -6.42 9.10 4.44
CA LEU A 194 -6.64 8.14 5.51
C LEU A 194 -5.59 8.09 6.63
N VAL A 195 -4.43 8.73 6.47
CA VAL A 195 -3.39 8.73 7.51
C VAL A 195 -3.92 9.17 8.88
N SER A 196 -4.82 10.15 8.88
CA SER A 196 -5.47 10.67 10.08
C SER A 196 -6.41 9.68 10.76
N ASP A 197 -6.92 8.65 10.06
CA ASP A 197 -7.79 7.63 10.64
C ASP A 197 -7.06 6.80 11.70
N TYR A 198 -5.73 6.70 11.56
CA TYR A 198 -4.83 6.03 12.50
C TYR A 198 -4.23 7.03 13.49
N THR A 199 -3.61 8.10 12.98
CA THR A 199 -2.86 9.03 13.85
C THR A 199 -3.74 9.81 14.81
N ALA A 200 -5.05 9.95 14.56
CA ALA A 200 -6.02 10.57 15.48
C ALA A 200 -6.02 9.93 16.89
N LYS A 201 -5.63 8.66 16.99
CA LYS A 201 -5.56 7.92 18.26
C LYS A 201 -4.17 7.99 18.91
N ALA A 202 -3.24 8.80 18.39
CA ALA A 202 -1.87 8.91 18.89
C ALA A 202 -1.79 9.45 20.32
N LYS A 203 -1.03 8.74 21.18
CA LYS A 203 -0.70 9.20 22.54
C LYS A 203 0.21 10.44 22.53
N LYS A 204 1.19 10.46 21.62
CA LYS A 204 2.14 11.57 21.40
C LYS A 204 2.01 12.06 19.95
N PRO A 205 1.21 13.10 19.66
CA PRO A 205 0.84 13.46 18.30
C PRO A 205 2.00 13.63 17.32
N PHE A 206 2.98 14.46 17.67
CA PHE A 206 4.14 14.71 16.82
C PHE A 206 5.00 13.45 16.63
N ALA A 207 5.42 12.82 17.74
CA ALA A 207 6.31 11.66 17.68
C ALA A 207 5.68 10.47 16.94
N ALA A 208 4.40 10.18 17.17
CA ALA A 208 3.71 9.08 16.50
C ALA A 208 3.53 9.34 14.99
N THR A 209 3.20 10.57 14.60
CA THR A 209 3.08 10.94 13.19
C THR A 209 4.44 10.91 12.48
N LEU A 210 5.49 11.42 13.14
CA LEU A 210 6.84 11.38 12.60
C LEU A 210 7.32 9.94 12.43
N SER A 211 7.09 9.09 13.43
CA SER A 211 7.40 7.66 13.38
C SER A 211 6.65 6.95 12.24
N ALA A 212 5.35 7.25 12.05
CA ALA A 212 4.57 6.74 10.92
C ALA A 212 5.16 7.18 9.57
N THR A 213 5.47 8.46 9.44
CA THR A 213 6.02 9.05 8.21
C THR A 213 7.36 8.41 7.87
N ILE A 214 8.31 8.40 8.82
CA ILE A 214 9.64 7.82 8.62
C ILE A 214 9.53 6.33 8.31
N GLY A 215 8.71 5.59 9.07
CA GLY A 215 8.50 4.17 8.86
C GLY A 215 8.02 3.86 7.44
N TYR A 216 6.99 4.58 6.98
CA TYR A 216 6.46 4.43 5.62
C TYR A 216 7.45 4.84 4.54
N LEU A 217 8.07 6.03 4.66
CA LEU A 217 8.96 6.55 3.62
C LEU A 217 10.18 5.65 3.41
N ILE A 218 10.80 5.16 4.49
CA ILE A 218 11.96 4.30 4.40
C ILE A 218 11.59 2.98 3.73
N THR A 219 10.52 2.32 4.17
CA THR A 219 10.17 1.01 3.61
C THR A 219 9.62 1.12 2.19
N SER A 220 8.81 2.14 1.90
CA SER A 220 8.31 2.38 0.54
C SER A 220 9.44 2.73 -0.43
N ALA A 221 10.35 3.64 -0.08
CA ALA A 221 11.50 3.98 -0.93
C ALA A 221 12.42 2.77 -1.15
N TRP A 222 12.58 1.93 -0.13
CA TRP A 222 13.32 0.67 -0.26
C TRP A 222 12.65 -0.31 -1.24
N MET A 223 11.33 -0.47 -1.19
CA MET A 223 10.60 -1.32 -2.14
C MET A 223 10.68 -0.80 -3.57
N TYR A 224 10.62 0.52 -3.76
CA TYR A 224 10.86 1.15 -5.07
C TYR A 224 12.27 0.86 -5.59
N ALA A 225 13.29 1.04 -4.74
CA ALA A 225 14.68 0.74 -5.08
C ALA A 225 14.87 -0.75 -5.40
N LEU A 226 14.17 -1.64 -4.69
CA LEU A 226 14.18 -3.07 -4.96
C LEU A 226 13.60 -3.38 -6.35
N GLY A 227 12.47 -2.78 -6.72
CA GLY A 227 11.88 -2.92 -8.06
C GLY A 227 12.76 -2.36 -9.17
N LEU A 228 13.36 -1.18 -8.95
CA LEU A 228 14.33 -0.59 -9.86
C LEU A 228 15.53 -1.53 -10.08
N GLY A 229 16.09 -2.07 -9.00
CA GLY A 229 17.21 -3.01 -9.05
C GLY A 229 16.82 -4.33 -9.70
N MET A 230 15.59 -4.81 -9.52
CA MET A 230 15.09 -6.04 -10.14
C MET A 230 15.18 -5.94 -11.67
N VAL A 231 14.77 -4.82 -12.26
CA VAL A 231 14.90 -4.63 -13.71
C VAL A 231 16.36 -4.52 -14.13
N LEU A 232 17.13 -3.67 -13.44
CA LEU A 232 18.50 -3.33 -13.85
C LEU A 232 19.52 -4.46 -13.66
N PHE A 233 19.31 -5.31 -12.65
CA PHE A 233 20.29 -6.33 -12.24
C PHE A 233 19.82 -7.77 -12.51
N THR A 234 18.53 -7.98 -12.81
CA THR A 234 18.03 -9.33 -13.13
C THR A 234 17.21 -9.39 -14.41
N GLY A 235 16.89 -8.25 -15.02
CA GLY A 235 16.04 -8.17 -16.22
C GLY A 235 14.57 -8.49 -15.96
N GLN A 236 14.17 -8.73 -14.69
CA GLN A 236 12.81 -9.09 -14.34
C GLN A 236 11.97 -7.84 -14.08
N THR A 237 10.80 -7.77 -14.71
CA THR A 237 9.81 -6.71 -14.47
C THR A 237 8.68 -7.15 -13.54
N GLU A 238 8.57 -8.44 -13.28
CA GLU A 238 7.48 -9.06 -12.52
C GLU A 238 8.00 -9.76 -11.26
N ILE A 239 7.27 -9.60 -10.15
CA ILE A 239 7.67 -10.12 -8.83
C ILE A 239 7.67 -11.65 -8.82
N ALA A 240 6.65 -12.27 -9.41
CA ALA A 240 6.47 -13.72 -9.40
C ALA A 240 7.63 -14.46 -10.11
N PRO A 241 7.98 -14.15 -11.37
CA PRO A 241 9.17 -14.68 -12.02
C PRO A 241 10.45 -14.48 -11.20
N MET A 242 10.64 -13.30 -10.59
CA MET A 242 11.80 -13.04 -9.73
C MET A 242 11.87 -13.97 -8.51
N LEU A 243 10.73 -14.22 -7.84
CA LEU A 243 10.66 -15.14 -6.70
C LEU A 243 10.94 -16.60 -7.11
N LEU A 244 10.47 -17.00 -8.29
CA LEU A 244 10.72 -18.32 -8.87
C LEU A 244 12.21 -18.50 -9.20
N MET A 245 12.82 -17.50 -9.83
CA MET A 245 14.24 -17.52 -10.22
C MET A 245 15.19 -17.60 -9.02
N THR A 246 14.79 -17.07 -7.87
CA THR A 246 15.63 -16.96 -6.68
C THR A 246 15.50 -18.12 -5.69
N GLY A 247 14.61 -19.08 -5.95
CA GLY A 247 14.46 -20.32 -5.17
C GLY A 247 13.65 -20.20 -3.87
N MET A 248 13.05 -19.04 -3.59
CA MET A 248 12.11 -18.85 -2.45
C MET A 248 10.66 -18.74 -2.91
N SER A 249 10.27 -19.33 -4.04
CA SER A 249 8.92 -19.18 -4.60
C SER A 249 7.81 -19.35 -3.56
N LEU A 250 7.83 -20.43 -2.77
CA LEU A 250 6.80 -20.69 -1.76
C LEU A 250 6.80 -19.68 -0.60
N ILE A 251 7.95 -19.51 0.08
CA ILE A 251 8.06 -18.63 1.26
C ILE A 251 7.86 -17.17 0.86
N GLY A 252 8.47 -16.78 -0.26
CA GLY A 252 8.38 -15.46 -0.86
C GLY A 252 6.94 -15.08 -1.16
N ILE A 253 6.22 -15.94 -1.88
CA ILE A 253 4.81 -15.70 -2.22
C ILE A 253 3.94 -15.63 -0.96
N MET A 254 4.14 -16.50 0.04
CA MET A 254 3.40 -16.41 1.31
C MET A 254 3.61 -15.07 2.02
N VAL A 255 4.83 -14.55 2.03
CA VAL A 255 5.11 -13.24 2.63
C VAL A 255 4.55 -12.09 1.78
N MET A 256 4.51 -12.22 0.45
CA MET A 256 3.82 -11.25 -0.42
C MET A 256 2.31 -11.25 -0.21
N ILE A 257 1.70 -12.41 0.07
CA ILE A 257 0.30 -12.52 0.52
C ILE A 257 0.11 -11.72 1.81
N LEU A 258 0.99 -11.89 2.81
CA LEU A 258 0.92 -11.15 4.07
C LEU A 258 1.11 -9.64 3.88
N SER A 259 2.03 -9.22 3.00
CA SER A 259 2.21 -7.82 2.61
C SER A 259 0.94 -7.24 1.98
N THR A 260 0.29 -8.00 1.10
CA THR A 260 -0.98 -7.60 0.49
C THR A 260 -2.07 -7.45 1.54
N VAL A 261 -2.25 -8.45 2.41
CA VAL A 261 -3.26 -8.44 3.49
C VAL A 261 -3.06 -7.24 4.42
N THR A 262 -1.82 -7.00 4.87
CA THR A 262 -1.51 -5.90 5.80
C THR A 262 -1.74 -4.52 5.20
N THR A 263 -1.39 -4.33 3.92
CA THR A 263 -1.58 -3.06 3.22
C THR A 263 -3.06 -2.83 2.89
N THR A 264 -3.74 -3.84 2.32
CA THR A 264 -5.16 -3.74 1.91
C THR A 264 -6.11 -3.56 3.09
N PHE A 265 -5.75 -4.11 4.24
CA PHE A 265 -6.46 -3.86 5.49
C PHE A 265 -6.59 -2.36 5.78
N LEU A 266 -5.58 -1.56 5.44
CA LEU A 266 -5.60 -0.12 5.71
C LEU A 266 -6.68 0.57 4.89
N ASP A 267 -6.79 0.20 3.61
CA ASP A 267 -7.78 0.74 2.69
C ASP A 267 -9.21 0.39 3.14
N ALA A 268 -9.46 -0.89 3.38
CA ALA A 268 -10.77 -1.37 3.81
C ALA A 268 -11.20 -0.75 5.14
N TYR A 269 -10.28 -0.69 6.10
CA TYR A 269 -10.55 -0.06 7.40
C TYR A 269 -10.88 1.43 7.25
N SER A 270 -10.08 2.19 6.49
CA SER A 270 -10.33 3.61 6.27
C SER A 270 -11.62 3.87 5.50
N ALA A 271 -12.02 2.99 4.59
CA ALA A 271 -13.30 3.10 3.91
C ALA A 271 -14.45 3.00 4.92
N GLY A 272 -14.33 2.09 5.90
CA GLY A 272 -15.26 2.00 7.02
C GLY A 272 -15.28 3.24 7.90
N VAL A 273 -14.13 3.85 8.18
CA VAL A 273 -14.02 5.11 8.96
C VAL A 273 -14.67 6.27 8.21
N SER A 274 -14.38 6.39 6.91
CA SER A 274 -14.91 7.43 6.01
C SER A 274 -16.43 7.31 5.86
N ALA A 275 -16.95 6.09 5.73
CA ALA A 275 -18.38 5.85 5.64
C ALA A 275 -19.15 6.30 6.90
N GLY A 276 -18.53 6.20 8.08
CA GLY A 276 -19.11 6.71 9.33
C GLY A 276 -19.34 8.23 9.34
N ASN A 277 -18.62 9.00 8.52
CA ASN A 277 -18.85 10.44 8.34
C ASN A 277 -20.05 10.75 7.43
N ILE A 278 -20.45 9.81 6.57
CA ILE A 278 -21.64 9.94 5.71
C ILE A 278 -22.91 9.75 6.54
N THR A 279 -22.95 8.70 7.36
CA THR A 279 -24.07 8.42 8.25
C THR A 279 -23.66 7.59 9.46
N ALA A 280 -24.23 7.91 10.62
CA ALA A 280 -23.98 7.19 11.87
C ALA A 280 -24.46 5.72 11.84
N LYS A 281 -25.25 5.32 10.83
CA LYS A 281 -25.69 3.93 10.64
C LYS A 281 -24.56 3.03 10.15
N PHE A 282 -23.58 3.57 9.43
CA PHE A 282 -22.46 2.80 8.92
C PHE A 282 -21.41 2.62 10.01
N LYS A 283 -21.32 1.37 10.49
CA LYS A 283 -20.30 0.96 11.45
C LYS A 283 -19.02 0.62 10.70
N GLU A 284 -17.89 1.01 11.29
CA GLU A 284 -16.54 0.88 10.74
C GLU A 284 -16.22 -0.55 10.26
N THR A 285 -16.19 -1.54 11.16
CA THR A 285 -15.81 -2.92 10.81
C THR A 285 -16.77 -3.59 9.82
N PRO A 286 -18.11 -3.55 10.00
CA PRO A 286 -19.03 -4.12 9.00
C PRO A 286 -18.90 -3.48 7.62
N THR A 287 -18.67 -2.16 7.56
CA THR A 287 -18.48 -1.47 6.28
C THR A 287 -17.14 -1.85 5.65
N ALA A 288 -16.08 -1.95 6.44
CA ALA A 288 -14.78 -2.43 5.97
C ALA A 288 -14.87 -3.85 5.39
N ILE A 289 -15.62 -4.77 6.03
CA ILE A 289 -15.86 -6.11 5.51
C ILE A 289 -16.61 -6.05 4.17
N LEU A 290 -17.66 -5.22 4.08
CA LEU A 290 -18.40 -5.04 2.84
C LEU A 290 -17.50 -4.51 1.71
N VAL A 291 -16.63 -3.55 2.01
CA VAL A 291 -15.64 -3.00 1.08
C VAL A 291 -14.66 -4.09 0.63
N THR A 292 -14.16 -4.93 1.54
CA THR A 292 -13.30 -6.08 1.18
C THR A 292 -14.03 -7.06 0.27
N ILE A 293 -15.30 -7.38 0.55
CA ILE A 293 -16.10 -8.29 -0.29
C ILE A 293 -16.28 -7.69 -1.69
N ILE A 294 -16.68 -6.42 -1.78
CA ILE A 294 -16.84 -5.72 -3.07
C ILE A 294 -15.49 -5.68 -3.80
N GLY A 295 -14.40 -5.32 -3.13
CA GLY A 295 -13.06 -5.28 -3.71
C GLY A 295 -12.62 -6.66 -4.23
N THR A 296 -12.93 -7.74 -3.51
CA THR A 296 -12.65 -9.12 -3.95
C THR A 296 -13.47 -9.49 -5.19
N LEU A 297 -14.75 -9.14 -5.23
CA LEU A 297 -15.60 -9.38 -6.41
C LEU A 297 -15.11 -8.59 -7.62
N LEU A 298 -14.72 -7.32 -7.43
CA LEU A 298 -14.14 -6.50 -8.48
C LEU A 298 -12.82 -7.11 -8.98
N ALA A 299 -11.92 -7.50 -8.06
CA ALA A 299 -10.65 -8.20 -8.37
C ALA A 299 -10.84 -9.40 -9.30
N ILE A 300 -11.92 -10.17 -9.13
CA ILE A 300 -12.22 -11.36 -9.92
C ILE A 300 -12.91 -11.03 -11.25
N SER A 301 -13.79 -10.02 -11.26
CA SER A 301 -14.73 -9.78 -12.36
C SER A 301 -14.30 -8.70 -13.36
N LEU A 302 -13.43 -7.78 -12.97
CA LEU A 302 -13.01 -6.67 -13.83
C LEU A 302 -11.69 -6.98 -14.55
N PRO A 303 -11.60 -6.72 -15.87
CA PRO A 303 -10.34 -6.75 -16.59
C PRO A 303 -9.35 -5.73 -16.06
N VAL A 304 -8.05 -6.02 -16.17
CA VAL A 304 -6.95 -5.13 -15.75
C VAL A 304 -7.11 -3.69 -16.27
N THR A 305 -7.55 -3.56 -17.51
CA THR A 305 -7.77 -2.27 -18.20
C THR A 305 -8.81 -1.36 -17.52
N GLN A 306 -9.76 -1.93 -16.77
CA GLN A 306 -10.76 -1.14 -16.04
C GLN A 306 -10.18 -0.53 -14.75
N TYR A 307 -9.11 -1.09 -14.19
CA TYR A 307 -8.43 -0.50 -13.04
C TYR A 307 -7.64 0.75 -13.40
N GLU A 308 -7.04 0.79 -14.59
CA GLU A 308 -6.35 1.97 -15.11
C GLU A 308 -7.33 3.15 -15.25
N ASN A 309 -8.49 2.90 -15.86
CA ASN A 309 -9.56 3.90 -15.95
C ASN A 309 -10.07 4.36 -14.59
N PHE A 310 -10.15 3.45 -13.61
CA PHE A 310 -10.53 3.78 -12.24
C PHE A 310 -9.50 4.67 -11.54
N LEU A 311 -8.20 4.38 -11.70
CA LEU A 311 -7.12 5.23 -11.17
C LEU A 311 -7.16 6.64 -11.80
N LEU A 312 -7.40 6.73 -13.11
CA LEU A 312 -7.57 8.02 -13.80
C LEU A 312 -8.80 8.80 -13.28
N LEU A 313 -9.91 8.11 -13.04
CA LEU A 313 -11.11 8.72 -12.45
C LEU A 313 -10.82 9.29 -11.05
N ILE A 314 -10.18 8.52 -10.17
CA ILE A 314 -9.78 9.01 -8.84
C ILE A 314 -8.86 10.22 -8.96
N GLY A 315 -7.82 10.13 -9.80
CA GLY A 315 -6.87 11.21 -10.04
C GLY A 315 -7.57 12.49 -10.50
N SER A 316 -8.64 12.39 -11.28
CA SER A 316 -9.44 13.55 -11.70
C SER A 316 -10.23 14.23 -10.58
N VAL A 317 -10.55 13.51 -9.49
CA VAL A 317 -11.34 14.05 -8.37
C VAL A 317 -10.45 14.65 -7.28
N PHE A 318 -9.25 14.11 -7.07
CA PHE A 318 -8.35 14.49 -5.98
C PHE A 318 -7.08 15.23 -6.40
N ALA A 319 -6.69 15.17 -7.68
CA ALA A 319 -5.42 15.72 -8.18
C ALA A 319 -5.59 16.75 -9.31
N ARG A 320 -6.82 17.14 -9.65
CA ARG A 320 -7.13 18.23 -10.59
C ARG A 320 -7.93 19.34 -9.93
#